data_AF-A0A139NA45-F1
#
_entry.id   AF-A0A139NA45-F1
#
_cell.length_a   1.000
_cell.length_b   1.000
_cell.length_c   1.000
_cell.angle_alpha   90.00
_cell.angle_beta   90.00
_cell.angle_gamma   90.00
#
_symmetry.space_group_name_H-M   'P 1'
#
loop_
_entity.id
_entity.type
_entity.pdbx_description
1 polymer ?
#
loop_
_entity_poly.entity_id
_entity_poly.type
_entity_poly.pdbx_seq_one_letter_code
_entity_poly.pdbx_strand_id
1 'polypeptide(L)'
;MHAVEDYIVSRFQMYMQVYFHPASRGMEVLLQNLLKRAKYLYQTDTDFFERTSPNLIPFLENHANLADYLALDDGVMNTYFQTWMTAEDEILADLASRFVNRKVFKSVTFEESSRKELSHLVDLVKSVGFDPDYYTGIHVNFDLPYDIYRPEKEEPRTEINMIQKDGSVVELSTISPIVKTLTGTIYGDRRFYFPKEMLVDNDLFAVDKKAFMSYISNEHFVYHD
;
A
#
# COMPACT_ATOMS: atom_id res chain seq x y z
N MET A 1 -34.96 -2.71 -4.72
CA MET A 1 -34.26 -2.82 -3.43
C MET A 1 -33.16 -3.87 -3.52
N HIS A 2 -33.47 -5.16 -3.72
CA HIS A 2 -32.46 -6.23 -3.75
C HIS A 2 -31.28 -5.99 -4.71
N ALA A 3 -31.51 -5.52 -5.93
CA ALA A 3 -30.40 -5.17 -6.84
C ALA A 3 -29.44 -4.08 -6.27
N VAL A 4 -29.94 -3.16 -5.44
CA VAL A 4 -29.12 -2.15 -4.76
C VAL A 4 -28.38 -2.76 -3.58
N GLU A 5 -28.98 -3.72 -2.86
CA GLU A 5 -28.29 -4.50 -1.82
C GLU A 5 -27.13 -5.29 -2.43
N ASP A 6 -27.37 -5.97 -3.55
CA ASP A 6 -26.36 -6.73 -4.29
C ASP A 6 -25.20 -5.84 -4.74
N TYR A 7 -25.48 -4.61 -5.19
CA TYR A 7 -24.45 -3.62 -5.50
C TYR A 7 -23.57 -3.30 -4.28
N ILE A 8 -24.18 -3.02 -3.11
CA ILE A 8 -23.43 -2.70 -1.89
C ILE A 8 -22.57 -3.88 -1.43
N VAL A 9 -23.13 -5.09 -1.44
CA VAL A 9 -22.40 -6.31 -1.08
C VAL A 9 -21.26 -6.56 -2.05
N SER A 10 -21.48 -6.38 -3.36
CA SER A 10 -20.44 -6.56 -4.38
C SER A 10 -19.32 -5.52 -4.21
N ARG A 11 -19.67 -4.25 -3.97
CA ARG A 11 -18.69 -3.20 -3.68
C ARG A 11 -17.86 -3.56 -2.45
N PHE A 12 -18.49 -3.98 -1.36
CA PHE A 12 -17.79 -4.42 -0.15
C PHE A 12 -16.79 -5.55 -0.42
N GLN A 13 -17.23 -6.59 -1.14
CA GLN A 13 -16.37 -7.73 -1.49
C GLN A 13 -15.17 -7.30 -2.34
N MET A 14 -15.36 -6.39 -3.30
CA MET A 14 -14.27 -5.85 -4.12
C MET A 14 -13.20 -5.14 -3.27
N TYR A 15 -13.60 -4.34 -2.28
CA TYR A 15 -12.65 -3.72 -1.37
C TYR A 15 -11.86 -4.76 -0.57
N MET A 16 -12.56 -5.69 0.08
CA MET A 16 -11.91 -6.66 0.97
C MET A 16 -11.04 -7.68 0.24
N GLN A 17 -11.46 -8.12 -0.95
CA GLN A 17 -10.81 -9.22 -1.66
C GLN A 17 -9.81 -8.75 -2.72
N VAL A 18 -10.00 -7.56 -3.30
CA VAL A 18 -9.20 -7.07 -4.42
C VAL A 18 -8.41 -5.83 -4.05
N TYR A 19 -9.08 -4.72 -3.68
CA TYR A 19 -8.39 -3.43 -3.49
C TYR A 19 -7.48 -3.42 -2.25
N PHE A 20 -7.89 -4.12 -1.19
CA PHE A 20 -7.12 -4.25 0.05
C PHE A 20 -6.27 -5.51 0.12
N HIS A 21 -6.10 -6.21 -1.01
CA HIS A 21 -5.31 -7.43 -1.03
C HIS A 21 -3.84 -7.12 -0.64
N PRO A 22 -3.28 -7.76 0.40
CA PRO A 22 -1.98 -7.36 0.97
C PRO A 22 -0.82 -7.40 -0.03
N ALA A 23 -0.84 -8.35 -0.97
CA ALA A 23 0.19 -8.45 -2.00
C ALA A 23 0.14 -7.31 -3.02
N SER A 24 -1.05 -6.79 -3.36
CA SER A 24 -1.19 -5.66 -4.28
C SER A 24 -0.67 -4.39 -3.61
N ARG A 25 -1.04 -4.19 -2.34
CA ARG A 25 -0.52 -3.09 -1.51
C ARG A 25 1.00 -3.19 -1.30
N GLY A 26 1.54 -4.40 -1.16
CA GLY A 26 2.98 -4.62 -1.07
C GLY A 26 3.75 -4.21 -2.33
N MET A 27 3.16 -4.39 -3.51
CA MET A 27 3.73 -3.86 -4.76
C MET A 27 3.67 -2.33 -4.82
N GLU A 28 2.62 -1.71 -4.27
CA GLU A 28 2.54 -0.25 -4.19
C GLU A 28 3.60 0.34 -3.26
N VAL A 29 3.81 -0.25 -2.07
CA VAL A 29 4.90 0.16 -1.16
C VAL A 29 6.25 0.03 -1.86
N LEU A 30 6.47 -1.07 -2.58
CA LEU A 30 7.69 -1.27 -3.37
C LEU A 30 7.86 -0.19 -4.45
N LEU A 31 6.81 0.14 -5.20
CA LEU A 31 6.84 1.19 -6.23
C LEU A 31 7.09 2.57 -5.64
N GLN A 32 6.43 2.92 -4.54
CA GLN A 32 6.65 4.18 -3.82
C GLN A 32 8.11 4.28 -3.36
N ASN A 33 8.67 3.22 -2.78
CA ASN A 33 10.05 3.20 -2.31
C ASN A 33 11.05 3.26 -3.47
N LEU A 34 10.76 2.61 -4.61
CA LEU A 34 11.55 2.71 -5.83
C LEU A 34 11.60 4.16 -6.36
N LEU A 35 10.46 4.81 -6.50
CA LEU A 35 10.38 6.19 -6.97
C LEU A 35 10.97 7.19 -5.95
N LYS A 36 10.82 6.92 -4.65
CA LYS A 36 11.49 7.66 -3.58
C LYS A 36 13.01 7.59 -3.73
N ARG A 37 13.56 6.39 -3.99
CA ARG A 37 15.01 6.20 -4.22
C ARG A 37 15.47 6.92 -5.48
N ALA A 38 14.73 6.82 -6.57
CA ALA A 38 15.02 7.54 -7.81
C ALA A 38 15.08 9.06 -7.58
N LYS A 39 14.10 9.63 -6.87
CA LYS A 39 14.07 11.05 -6.53
C LYS A 39 15.24 11.49 -5.65
N TYR A 40 15.66 10.64 -4.71
CA TYR A 40 16.85 10.90 -3.88
C TYR A 40 18.12 10.93 -4.75
N LEU A 41 18.34 9.93 -5.59
CA LEU A 41 19.54 9.82 -6.43
C LEU A 41 19.62 10.90 -7.51
N TYR A 42 18.49 11.37 -8.02
CA TYR A 42 18.45 12.43 -9.02
C TYR A 42 19.16 13.72 -8.55
N GLN A 43 19.16 13.99 -7.24
CA GLN A 43 19.86 15.13 -6.64
C GLN A 43 21.38 15.04 -6.76
N THR A 44 21.92 13.84 -6.94
CA THR A 44 23.36 13.55 -6.94
C THR A 44 23.90 13.01 -8.25
N ASP A 45 23.03 12.45 -9.11
CA ASP A 45 23.42 11.83 -10.39
C ASP A 45 22.39 12.15 -11.50
N THR A 46 22.29 13.43 -11.86
CA THR A 46 21.35 13.90 -12.88
C THR A 46 21.58 13.24 -14.24
N ASP A 47 22.85 13.11 -14.66
CA ASP A 47 23.23 12.52 -15.95
C ASP A 47 22.74 11.08 -16.11
N PHE A 48 22.69 10.29 -15.03
CA PHE A 48 22.12 8.95 -15.06
C PHE A 48 20.63 8.97 -15.44
N PHE A 49 19.83 9.87 -14.86
CA PHE A 49 18.39 9.96 -15.15
C PHE A 49 18.11 10.56 -16.53
N GLU A 50 18.96 11.45 -17.03
CA GLU A 50 18.87 11.93 -18.42
C GLU A 50 19.03 10.80 -19.43
N ARG A 51 19.95 9.86 -19.16
CA ARG A 51 20.20 8.69 -20.02
C ARG A 51 19.15 7.60 -19.87
N THR A 52 18.64 7.39 -18.65
CA THR A 52 17.84 6.20 -18.34
C THR A 52 16.35 6.45 -18.21
N SER A 53 15.92 7.69 -17.90
CA SER A 53 14.51 8.03 -17.65
C SER A 53 14.18 9.50 -17.92
N PRO A 54 14.41 10.02 -19.15
CA PRO A 54 14.31 11.45 -19.44
C PRO A 54 12.91 12.02 -19.22
N ASN A 55 11.84 11.29 -19.55
CA ASN A 55 10.46 11.79 -19.39
C ASN A 55 10.03 11.89 -17.92
N LEU A 56 10.80 11.33 -17.00
CA LEU A 56 10.55 11.38 -15.57
C LEU A 56 11.14 12.64 -14.93
N ILE A 57 12.16 13.24 -15.55
CA ILE A 57 12.87 14.42 -15.04
C ILE A 57 11.92 15.57 -14.68
N PRO A 58 10.91 15.91 -15.51
CA PRO A 58 10.00 16.99 -15.15
C PRO A 58 9.22 16.77 -13.86
N PHE A 59 9.00 15.52 -13.48
CA PHE A 59 8.34 15.15 -12.24
C PHE A 59 9.30 15.19 -11.05
N LEU A 60 10.57 14.84 -11.27
CA LEU A 60 11.63 14.89 -10.24
C LEU A 60 11.96 16.34 -9.85
N GLU A 61 11.97 17.24 -10.83
CA GLU A 61 12.19 18.69 -10.66
C GLU A 61 10.92 19.45 -10.20
N ASN A 62 9.74 18.81 -10.20
CA ASN A 62 8.43 19.41 -9.89
C ASN A 62 8.05 20.58 -10.83
N HIS A 63 8.38 20.47 -12.12
CA HIS A 63 8.07 21.45 -13.16
C HIS A 63 7.35 20.84 -14.39
N ALA A 64 6.81 19.61 -14.25
CA ALA A 64 6.07 18.92 -15.29
C ALA A 64 4.85 19.70 -15.78
N ASN A 65 4.65 19.69 -17.10
CA ASN A 65 3.46 20.22 -17.76
C ASN A 65 2.57 19.08 -18.29
N LEU A 66 1.46 19.45 -18.94
CA LEU A 66 0.49 18.47 -19.47
C LEU A 66 1.12 17.54 -20.54
N ALA A 67 1.99 18.06 -21.40
CA ALA A 67 2.64 17.25 -22.43
C ALA A 67 3.59 16.21 -21.80
N ASP A 68 4.33 16.59 -20.74
CA ASP A 68 5.18 15.65 -20.00
C ASP A 68 4.35 14.54 -19.36
N TYR A 69 3.19 14.89 -18.77
CA TYR A 69 2.26 13.93 -18.19
C TYR A 69 1.68 12.96 -19.22
N LEU A 70 1.28 13.46 -20.39
CA LEU A 70 0.76 12.63 -21.47
C LEU A 70 1.83 11.75 -22.15
N ALA A 71 3.12 12.05 -21.93
CA ALA A 71 4.24 11.26 -22.43
C ALA A 71 4.63 10.10 -21.50
N LEU A 72 3.97 9.95 -20.35
CA LEU A 72 4.17 8.84 -19.43
C LEU A 72 3.00 7.85 -19.49
N ASP A 73 3.35 6.57 -19.57
CA ASP A 73 2.44 5.45 -19.41
C ASP A 73 3.16 4.29 -18.70
N ASP A 74 2.43 3.22 -18.37
CA ASP A 74 2.98 2.05 -17.68
C ASP A 74 4.12 1.37 -18.47
N GLY A 75 4.09 1.44 -19.80
CA GLY A 75 5.15 0.88 -20.66
C GLY A 75 6.44 1.68 -20.59
N VAL A 76 6.34 3.01 -20.60
CA VAL A 76 7.46 3.93 -20.39
C VAL A 76 8.08 3.69 -19.02
N MET A 77 7.26 3.67 -17.96
CA MET A 77 7.73 3.44 -16.59
C MET A 77 8.43 2.07 -16.45
N ASN A 78 7.83 1.00 -16.99
CA ASN A 78 8.44 -0.33 -16.96
C ASN A 78 9.77 -0.40 -17.72
N THR A 79 9.93 0.36 -18.81
CA THR A 79 11.20 0.44 -19.54
C THR A 79 12.30 1.07 -18.69
N TYR A 80 11.97 2.14 -17.96
CA TYR A 80 12.90 2.78 -17.03
C TYR A 80 13.27 1.85 -15.88
N PHE A 81 12.29 1.17 -15.29
CA PHE A 81 12.54 0.19 -14.22
C PHE A 81 13.44 -0.96 -14.69
N GLN A 82 13.24 -1.50 -15.88
CA GLN A 82 14.12 -2.52 -16.44
C GLN A 82 15.56 -2.01 -16.61
N THR A 83 15.73 -0.75 -17.04
CA THR A 83 17.05 -0.12 -17.15
C THR A 83 17.71 0.07 -15.79
N TRP A 84 16.93 0.45 -14.78
CA TRP A 84 17.43 0.66 -13.42
C TRP A 84 17.86 -0.62 -12.71
N MET A 85 17.43 -1.80 -13.15
CA MET A 85 17.86 -3.09 -12.58
C MET A 85 19.38 -3.31 -12.62
N THR A 86 20.08 -2.60 -13.50
CA THR A 86 21.55 -2.66 -13.64
C THR A 86 22.21 -1.35 -13.22
N ALA A 87 21.53 -0.50 -12.45
CA ALA A 87 22.12 0.72 -11.89
C ALA A 87 23.26 0.37 -10.92
N GLU A 88 24.22 1.28 -10.76
CA GLU A 88 25.31 1.12 -9.78
C GLU A 88 24.79 1.21 -8.33
N ASP A 89 23.70 1.96 -8.10
CA ASP A 89 23.05 2.02 -6.80
C ASP A 89 22.31 0.71 -6.48
N GLU A 90 22.80 -0.02 -5.48
CA GLU A 90 22.29 -1.34 -5.11
C GLU A 90 20.81 -1.32 -4.70
N ILE A 91 20.36 -0.27 -4.01
CA ILE A 91 18.96 -0.12 -3.57
C ILE A 91 18.05 0.10 -4.78
N LEU A 92 18.40 1.04 -5.66
CA LEU A 92 17.62 1.29 -6.88
C LEU A 92 17.53 0.04 -7.75
N ALA A 93 18.68 -0.62 -7.98
CA ALA A 93 18.76 -1.84 -8.78
C ALA A 93 17.93 -2.99 -8.19
N ASP A 94 18.01 -3.21 -6.89
CA ASP A 94 17.24 -4.27 -6.23
C ASP A 94 15.73 -3.95 -6.22
N LEU A 95 15.31 -2.73 -5.86
CA LEU A 95 13.88 -2.36 -5.86
C LEU A 95 13.27 -2.44 -7.27
N ALA A 96 13.99 -1.98 -8.29
CA ALA A 96 13.57 -2.10 -9.69
C ALA A 96 13.45 -3.57 -10.11
N SER A 97 14.45 -4.39 -9.74
CA SER A 97 14.44 -5.83 -10.00
C SER A 97 13.30 -6.54 -9.29
N ARG A 98 12.99 -6.15 -8.04
CA ARG A 98 11.85 -6.67 -7.29
C ARG A 98 10.53 -6.29 -7.96
N PHE A 99 10.40 -5.07 -8.45
CA PHE A 99 9.18 -4.61 -9.09
C PHE A 99 8.93 -5.37 -10.40
N VAL A 100 9.92 -5.39 -11.29
CA VAL A 100 9.85 -6.07 -12.60
C VAL A 100 9.65 -7.59 -12.44
N ASN A 101 10.38 -8.23 -11.53
CA ASN A 101 10.31 -9.68 -11.31
C ASN A 101 9.28 -10.11 -10.26
N ARG A 102 8.42 -9.18 -9.82
CA ARG A 102 7.32 -9.43 -8.87
C ARG A 102 7.77 -10.09 -7.55
N LYS A 103 8.88 -9.64 -6.98
CA LYS A 103 9.37 -10.02 -5.64
C LYS A 103 8.75 -9.11 -4.59
N VAL A 104 7.49 -9.36 -4.27
CA VAL A 104 6.67 -8.53 -3.36
C VAL A 104 7.19 -8.58 -1.93
N PHE A 105 7.16 -7.43 -1.24
CA PHE A 105 7.30 -7.38 0.22
C PHE A 105 6.22 -8.21 0.92
N LYS A 106 6.57 -8.75 2.08
CA LYS A 106 5.62 -9.38 3.01
C LYS A 106 5.12 -8.36 4.00
N SER A 107 4.07 -8.71 4.72
CA SER A 107 3.45 -7.81 5.68
C SER A 107 2.87 -8.57 6.86
N VAL A 108 2.83 -7.92 8.01
CA VAL A 108 2.06 -8.35 9.18
C VAL A 108 1.07 -7.26 9.58
N THR A 109 -0.04 -7.67 10.16
CA THR A 109 -1.01 -6.75 10.76
C THR A 109 -0.52 -6.26 12.13
N PHE A 110 -0.94 -5.07 12.57
CA PHE A 110 -0.62 -4.57 13.90
C PHE A 110 -1.75 -3.66 14.43
N GLU A 111 -1.79 -3.51 15.76
CA GLU A 111 -2.72 -2.60 16.43
C GLU A 111 -2.10 -1.20 16.57
N GLU A 112 -2.91 -0.13 16.54
CA GLU A 112 -2.36 1.22 16.67
C GLU A 112 -1.64 1.44 18.02
N SER A 113 -2.07 0.71 19.07
CA SER A 113 -1.40 0.73 20.37
C SER A 113 0.01 0.16 20.35
N SER A 114 0.32 -0.77 19.43
CA SER A 114 1.64 -1.38 19.27
C SER A 114 2.50 -0.73 18.17
N ARG A 115 2.07 0.43 17.65
CA ARG A 115 2.74 1.10 16.54
C ARG A 115 4.16 1.56 16.88
N LYS A 116 4.41 1.97 18.12
CA LYS A 116 5.74 2.49 18.52
C LYS A 116 6.76 1.36 18.56
N GLU A 117 6.32 0.19 18.97
CA GLU A 117 7.08 -1.03 19.15
C GLU A 117 7.51 -1.65 17.81
N LEU A 118 6.90 -1.24 16.69
CA LEU A 118 7.38 -1.59 15.35
C LEU A 118 8.82 -1.13 15.08
N SER A 119 9.35 -0.16 15.84
CA SER A 119 10.76 0.23 15.76
C SER A 119 11.70 -0.97 15.96
N HIS A 120 11.32 -1.95 16.78
CA HIS A 120 12.11 -3.17 16.97
C HIS A 120 12.22 -4.00 15.69
N LEU A 121 11.12 -4.13 14.94
CA LEU A 121 11.16 -4.82 13.64
C LEU A 121 12.01 -4.04 12.63
N VAL A 122 11.92 -2.71 12.64
CA VAL A 122 12.72 -1.82 11.79
C VAL A 122 14.21 -1.97 12.07
N ASP A 123 14.60 -2.00 13.35
CA ASP A 123 16.00 -2.18 13.76
C ASP A 123 16.55 -3.54 13.35
N LEU A 124 15.75 -4.61 13.45
CA LEU A 124 16.13 -5.95 12.99
C LEU A 124 16.24 -6.05 11.45
N VAL A 125 15.37 -5.36 10.71
CA VAL A 125 15.51 -5.25 9.24
C VAL A 125 16.81 -4.54 8.89
N LYS A 126 17.15 -3.48 9.63
CA LYS A 126 18.39 -2.73 9.45
C LYS A 126 19.63 -3.57 9.79
N SER A 127 19.58 -4.38 10.84
CA SER A 127 20.74 -5.18 11.27
C SER A 127 21.17 -6.22 10.25
N VAL A 128 20.25 -6.69 9.41
CA VAL A 128 20.54 -7.64 8.32
C VAL A 128 20.94 -6.96 7.00
N GLY A 129 21.08 -5.64 6.99
CA GLY A 129 21.60 -4.87 5.84
C GLY A 129 20.54 -4.25 4.93
N PHE A 130 19.25 -4.35 5.25
CA PHE A 130 18.20 -3.66 4.51
C PHE A 130 17.98 -2.24 5.06
N ASP A 131 18.12 -1.23 4.21
CA ASP A 131 17.80 0.15 4.60
C ASP A 131 16.28 0.30 4.85
N PRO A 132 15.86 0.52 6.11
CA PRO A 132 14.44 0.55 6.44
C PRO A 132 13.66 1.64 5.72
N ASP A 133 14.30 2.72 5.28
CA ASP A 133 13.64 3.81 4.55
C ASP A 133 13.12 3.39 3.17
N TYR A 134 13.61 2.27 2.64
CA TYR A 134 13.26 1.74 1.32
C TYR A 134 12.75 0.29 1.35
N TYR A 135 13.08 -0.47 2.39
CA TYR A 135 12.71 -1.86 2.52
C TYR A 135 11.58 -2.11 3.51
N THR A 136 11.12 -1.08 4.23
CA THR A 136 9.95 -1.16 5.09
C THR A 136 8.89 -0.14 4.69
N GLY A 137 7.68 -0.29 5.22
CA GLY A 137 6.62 0.68 5.03
C GLY A 137 5.42 0.36 5.91
N ILE A 138 4.73 1.39 6.38
CA ILE A 138 3.44 1.23 7.06
C ILE A 138 2.36 1.65 6.09
N HIS A 139 1.39 0.77 5.88
CA HIS A 139 0.19 1.09 5.13
C HIS A 139 -1.05 0.90 6.01
N VAL A 140 -1.92 1.90 6.01
CA VAL A 140 -3.17 1.88 6.75
C VAL A 140 -4.30 1.99 5.74
N ASN A 141 -5.02 0.90 5.55
CA ASN A 141 -6.16 0.87 4.64
C ASN A 141 -7.42 0.72 5.47
N PHE A 142 -8.26 1.75 5.44
CA PHE A 142 -9.59 1.67 6.00
C PHE A 142 -10.55 2.16 4.93
N ASP A 143 -11.59 1.37 4.65
CA ASP A 143 -12.75 1.87 3.91
C ASP A 143 -14.03 1.58 4.67
N LEU A 144 -15.01 2.42 4.40
CA LEU A 144 -16.41 2.30 4.79
C LEU A 144 -17.19 1.85 3.55
N PRO A 145 -17.42 0.54 3.34
CA PRO A 145 -18.04 0.01 2.12
C PRO A 145 -19.37 0.70 1.79
N TYR A 146 -20.07 1.10 2.86
CA TYR A 146 -21.18 2.03 2.86
C TYR A 146 -21.16 2.87 4.14
N ASP A 147 -21.49 4.15 4.05
CA ASP A 147 -21.70 5.02 5.20
C ASP A 147 -22.95 5.87 4.97
N ILE A 148 -23.66 6.17 6.06
CA ILE A 148 -24.78 7.11 6.01
C ILE A 148 -24.18 8.52 5.95
N TYR A 149 -24.88 9.44 5.31
CA TYR A 149 -24.52 10.85 5.35
C TYR A 149 -24.40 11.35 6.80
N ARG A 150 -23.17 11.60 7.22
CA ARG A 150 -22.82 12.18 8.52
C ARG A 150 -22.11 13.50 8.27
N PRO A 151 -22.80 14.65 8.38
CA PRO A 151 -22.21 15.96 8.09
C PRO A 151 -21.07 16.33 9.06
N GLU A 152 -20.91 15.61 10.17
CA GLU A 152 -19.87 15.81 11.17
C GLU A 152 -18.54 15.11 10.84
N LYS A 153 -18.48 14.28 9.78
CA LYS A 153 -17.24 13.66 9.31
C LYS A 153 -16.49 14.58 8.34
N GLU A 154 -15.15 14.53 8.36
CA GLU A 154 -14.27 15.30 7.44
C GLU A 154 -14.61 15.07 5.96
N GLU A 155 -15.10 13.89 5.60
CA GLU A 155 -15.60 13.56 4.25
C GLU A 155 -17.03 12.98 4.31
N PRO A 156 -18.08 13.80 4.19
CA PRO A 156 -19.45 13.33 4.25
C PRO A 156 -19.81 12.50 3.00
N ARG A 157 -20.11 11.21 3.20
CA ARG A 157 -20.48 10.28 2.11
C ARG A 157 -21.96 10.40 1.75
N THR A 158 -22.28 10.19 0.48
CA THR A 158 -23.65 10.27 -0.04
C THR A 158 -24.46 9.03 0.32
N GLU A 159 -25.68 9.23 0.83
CA GLU A 159 -26.66 8.18 1.10
C GLU A 159 -27.34 7.67 -0.18
N ILE A 160 -27.86 6.45 -0.15
CA ILE A 160 -28.73 5.92 -1.21
C ILE A 160 -30.17 5.96 -0.73
N ASN A 161 -31.02 6.67 -1.48
CA ASN A 161 -32.42 6.86 -1.19
C ASN A 161 -33.32 6.00 -2.08
N MET A 162 -34.41 5.48 -1.51
CA MET A 162 -35.39 4.62 -2.16
C MET A 162 -36.76 5.30 -2.18
N ILE A 163 -37.37 5.41 -3.36
CA ILE A 163 -38.72 5.95 -3.52
C ILE A 163 -39.74 4.82 -3.31
N GLN A 164 -40.66 5.01 -2.38
CA GLN A 164 -41.75 4.07 -2.10
C GLN A 164 -42.96 4.31 -3.02
N LYS A 165 -43.91 3.38 -3.01
CA LYS A 165 -45.11 3.44 -3.86
C LYS A 165 -46.01 4.64 -3.54
N ASP A 166 -45.97 5.15 -2.31
CA ASP A 166 -46.70 6.35 -1.88
C ASP A 166 -45.96 7.66 -2.21
N GLY A 167 -44.80 7.58 -2.88
CA GLY A 167 -43.96 8.73 -3.21
C GLY A 167 -43.05 9.19 -2.09
N SER A 168 -43.11 8.57 -0.90
CA SER A 168 -42.17 8.87 0.19
C SER A 168 -40.75 8.39 -0.17
N VAL A 169 -39.75 9.08 0.37
CA VAL A 169 -38.34 8.74 0.18
C VAL A 169 -37.79 8.23 1.50
N VAL A 170 -37.11 7.08 1.45
CA VAL A 170 -36.48 6.46 2.64
C VAL A 170 -35.04 6.08 2.34
N GLU A 171 -34.15 6.26 3.31
CA GLU A 171 -32.75 5.86 3.21
C GLU A 171 -32.63 4.32 3.22
N LEU A 172 -31.75 3.78 2.39
CA LEU A 172 -31.65 2.34 2.13
C LEU A 172 -31.38 1.49 3.39
N SER A 173 -30.45 1.90 4.26
CA SER A 173 -30.11 1.17 5.48
C SER A 173 -31.27 1.10 6.49
N THR A 174 -32.23 2.03 6.43
CA THR A 174 -33.42 1.97 7.28
C THR A 174 -34.36 0.82 6.92
N ILE A 175 -34.37 0.41 5.66
CA ILE A 175 -35.26 -0.63 5.13
C ILE A 175 -34.55 -1.94 4.75
N SER A 176 -33.22 -1.93 4.66
CA SER A 176 -32.40 -3.11 4.34
C SER A 176 -31.54 -3.54 5.55
N PRO A 177 -31.86 -4.67 6.20
CA PRO A 177 -31.06 -5.21 7.30
C PRO A 177 -29.60 -5.50 6.91
N ILE A 178 -29.37 -5.99 5.69
CA ILE A 178 -28.02 -6.34 5.20
C ILE A 178 -27.18 -5.08 5.03
N VAL A 179 -27.72 -4.05 4.37
CA VAL A 179 -27.00 -2.78 4.20
C VAL A 179 -26.75 -2.14 5.57
N LYS A 180 -27.73 -2.20 6.48
CA LYS A 180 -27.58 -1.71 7.85
C LYS A 180 -26.40 -2.36 8.59
N THR A 181 -26.19 -3.66 8.43
CA THR A 181 -25.05 -4.34 9.08
C THR A 181 -23.68 -3.92 8.54
N LEU A 182 -23.61 -3.54 7.26
CA LEU A 182 -22.39 -3.06 6.62
C LEU A 182 -22.14 -1.57 6.88
N THR A 183 -23.18 -0.85 7.31
CA THR A 183 -23.14 0.59 7.52
C THR A 183 -22.35 0.96 8.77
N GLY A 184 -21.41 1.90 8.63
CA GLY A 184 -20.71 2.50 9.78
C GLY A 184 -19.65 1.61 10.43
N THR A 185 -19.43 0.40 9.92
CA THR A 185 -18.31 -0.45 10.30
C THR A 185 -17.12 -0.14 9.39
N ILE A 186 -16.00 0.28 10.00
CA ILE A 186 -14.75 0.48 9.27
C ILE A 186 -14.11 -0.89 9.06
N TYR A 187 -13.85 -1.24 7.81
CA TYR A 187 -13.16 -2.47 7.46
C TYR A 187 -11.78 -2.16 6.88
N GLY A 188 -10.83 -3.04 7.18
CA GLY A 188 -9.45 -2.93 6.73
C GLY A 188 -8.46 -3.29 7.83
N ASP A 189 -7.20 -3.08 7.55
CA ASP A 189 -6.11 -3.40 8.46
C ASP A 189 -4.98 -2.37 8.38
N ARG A 190 -4.17 -2.35 9.44
CA ARG A 190 -2.88 -1.67 9.47
C ARG A 190 -1.82 -2.72 9.24
N ARG A 191 -0.92 -2.48 8.29
CA ARG A 191 0.13 -3.43 7.92
C ARG A 191 1.50 -2.80 7.94
N PHE A 192 2.45 -3.53 8.51
CA PHE A 192 3.88 -3.25 8.41
C PHE A 192 4.46 -4.16 7.33
N TYR A 193 5.08 -3.56 6.31
CA TYR A 193 5.70 -4.25 5.17
C TYR A 193 7.21 -4.37 5.35
N PHE A 194 7.77 -5.48 4.89
CA PHE A 194 9.20 -5.82 5.03
C PHE A 194 9.65 -6.84 3.96
N PRO A 195 10.96 -7.04 3.73
CA PRO A 195 11.47 -8.01 2.77
C PRO A 195 11.12 -9.44 3.19
N LYS A 196 10.68 -10.27 2.24
CA LYS A 196 10.30 -11.68 2.52
C LYS A 196 11.47 -12.48 3.11
N GLU A 197 12.68 -12.08 2.79
CA GLU A 197 13.95 -12.65 3.24
C GLU A 197 14.12 -12.63 4.77
N MET A 198 13.37 -11.77 5.49
CA MET A 198 13.33 -11.77 6.96
C MET A 198 12.67 -13.02 7.55
N LEU A 199 11.87 -13.76 6.76
CA LEU A 199 11.17 -14.97 7.19
C LEU A 199 11.96 -16.26 6.90
N VAL A 200 13.24 -16.15 6.52
CA VAL A 200 14.11 -17.28 6.19
C VAL A 200 15.42 -17.16 6.94
N ASP A 201 15.73 -18.13 7.80
CA ASP A 201 16.85 -18.10 8.78
C ASP A 201 18.07 -18.94 8.37
N ASN A 202 18.26 -19.18 7.07
CA ASN A 202 19.32 -20.06 6.55
C ASN A 202 20.63 -19.32 6.17
N ASP A 203 20.96 -18.23 6.86
CA ASP A 203 22.14 -17.41 6.55
C ASP A 203 22.86 -16.89 7.81
N LEU A 204 23.88 -16.05 7.57
CA LEU A 204 24.74 -15.47 8.61
C LEU A 204 23.97 -14.60 9.63
N PHE A 205 22.75 -14.17 9.30
CA PHE A 205 21.91 -13.32 10.14
C PHE A 205 20.75 -14.09 10.81
N ALA A 206 20.86 -15.42 10.89
CA ALA A 206 19.82 -16.28 11.46
C ALA A 206 19.34 -15.86 12.86
N VAL A 207 20.21 -15.28 13.70
CA VAL A 207 19.86 -14.83 15.05
C VAL A 207 18.85 -13.67 14.99
N ASP A 208 19.17 -12.62 14.23
CA ASP A 208 18.30 -11.44 14.10
C ASP A 208 16.99 -11.80 13.39
N LYS A 209 17.04 -12.69 12.40
CA LYS A 209 15.83 -13.17 11.70
C LYS A 209 14.93 -14.02 12.60
N LYS A 210 15.50 -14.85 13.49
CA LYS A 210 14.74 -15.57 14.52
C LYS A 210 14.10 -14.61 15.52
N ALA A 211 14.82 -13.58 15.95
CA ALA A 211 14.27 -12.54 16.80
C ALA A 211 13.11 -11.82 16.08
N PHE A 212 13.28 -11.45 14.81
CA PHE A 212 12.25 -10.82 13.98
C PHE A 212 10.99 -11.69 13.89
N MET A 213 11.15 -12.98 13.57
CA MET A 213 10.04 -13.92 13.49
C MET A 213 9.36 -14.17 14.85
N SER A 214 10.07 -14.04 15.97
CA SER A 214 9.48 -14.23 17.31
C SER A 214 8.41 -13.19 17.66
N TYR A 215 8.49 -12.01 17.05
CA TYR A 215 7.49 -10.95 17.17
C TYR A 215 6.30 -11.14 16.21
N ILE A 216 6.24 -12.24 15.44
CA ILE A 216 5.19 -12.50 14.46
C ILE A 216 4.43 -13.77 14.84
N SER A 217 3.14 -13.64 15.09
CA SER A 217 2.24 -14.76 15.33
C SER A 217 0.98 -14.63 14.48
N ASN A 218 0.65 -15.65 13.69
CA ASN A 218 -0.51 -15.65 12.78
C ASN A 218 -0.58 -14.41 11.85
N GLU A 219 0.55 -14.02 11.26
CA GLU A 219 0.67 -12.80 10.43
C GLU A 219 0.29 -11.50 11.15
N HIS A 220 0.35 -11.50 12.49
CA HIS A 220 0.12 -10.36 13.36
C HIS A 220 1.38 -10.06 14.17
N PHE A 221 1.70 -8.77 14.33
CA PHE A 221 2.78 -8.31 15.18
C PHE A 221 2.37 -8.42 16.64
N VAL A 222 3.19 -9.12 17.43
CA VAL A 222 2.98 -9.29 18.86
C VAL A 222 4.24 -8.83 19.58
N TYR A 223 4.10 -7.83 20.43
CA TYR A 223 5.19 -7.33 21.26
C TYR A 223 5.20 -8.04 22.62
N HIS A 224 6.39 -8.47 23.03
CA HIS A 224 6.67 -9.06 24.32
C HIS A 224 7.96 -8.43 24.85
N ASP A 225 7.94 -7.95 26.10
CA ASP A 225 9.09 -7.35 26.80
C ASP A 225 10.21 -8.37 27.08
#